data_AF-A0A2V7KCI6-F1
#
_entry.id   AF-A0A2V7KCI6-F1
#
_cell.length_a   1.000
_cell.length_b   1.000
_cell.length_c   1.000
_cell.angle_alpha   90.00
_cell.angle_beta   90.00
_cell.angle_gamma   90.00
#
_symmetry.space_group_name_H-M   'P 1'
#
loop_
_entity.id
_entity.type
_entity.pdbx_description
1 polymer ?
#
loop_
_entity_poly.entity_id
_entity_poly.type
_entity_poly.pdbx_seq_one_letter_code
_entity_poly.pdbx_strand_id
1 'polypeptide(L)'
;MAVDVAVLERTPRLAVVTGTFAWDDIGSWDALLRVRRRDAHGNVTVGKVTLGDDVKNSVIWAESEELAVVGIEDMVVVRANGHTLVMPTGRPDKLKALVQSL
;
A
#
# COMPACT_ATOMS: atom_id res chain seq x y z
N MET A 1 7.76 22.95 -3.59
CA MET A 1 6.72 23.30 -4.60
C MET A 1 6.74 22.22 -5.65
N ALA A 2 5.58 21.69 -6.06
CA ALA A 2 5.53 20.63 -7.08
C ALA A 2 6.04 21.15 -8.43
N VAL A 3 6.73 20.31 -9.19
CA VAL A 3 7.25 20.64 -10.52
C VAL A 3 6.10 20.95 -11.49
N ASP A 4 4.96 20.29 -11.28
CA ASP A 4 3.74 20.43 -12.08
C ASP A 4 3.24 21.88 -12.04
N VAL A 5 3.12 22.43 -10.83
CA VAL A 5 2.65 23.80 -10.58
C VAL A 5 3.68 24.85 -10.98
N ALA A 6 4.96 24.56 -10.74
CA ALA A 6 6.04 25.52 -10.97
C ALA A 6 6.36 25.70 -12.46
N VAL A 7 6.24 24.62 -13.25
CA VAL A 7 6.77 24.55 -14.61
C VAL A 7 5.73 24.01 -15.59
N LEU A 8 5.19 22.81 -15.36
CA LEU A 8 4.38 22.11 -16.37
C LEU A 8 3.07 22.84 -16.70
N GLU A 9 2.43 23.48 -15.72
CA GLU A 9 1.22 24.28 -15.93
C GLU A 9 1.48 25.62 -16.64
N ARG A 10 2.72 26.12 -16.60
CA ARG A 10 3.06 27.47 -17.10
C ARG A 10 3.75 27.45 -18.46
N THR A 11 4.16 26.28 -18.94
CA THR A 11 4.92 26.17 -20.19
C THR A 11 3.98 25.97 -21.39
N PRO A 12 4.14 26.76 -22.48
CA PRO A 12 3.46 26.50 -23.74
C PRO A 12 4.11 25.37 -24.56
N ARG A 13 5.17 24.73 -24.05
CA ARG A 13 5.93 23.66 -24.71
C ARG A 13 5.80 22.34 -23.97
N LEU A 14 4.61 21.75 -24.01
CA LEU A 14 4.30 20.46 -23.37
C LEU A 14 3.95 19.42 -24.45
N ALA A 15 4.44 18.19 -24.27
CA ALA A 15 4.03 17.03 -25.06
C ALA A 15 3.78 15.84 -24.11
N VAL A 16 2.82 14.99 -24.45
CA VAL A 16 2.44 13.81 -23.64
C VAL A 16 2.42 12.58 -24.54
N VAL A 17 2.90 11.45 -24.02
CA VAL A 17 2.85 10.15 -24.69
C VAL A 17 2.01 9.19 -23.85
N THR A 18 1.09 8.47 -24.49
CA THR A 18 0.25 7.47 -23.80
C THR A 18 1.08 6.24 -23.44
N GLY A 19 1.12 5.90 -22.15
CA GLY A 19 1.66 4.62 -21.68
C GLY A 19 0.68 3.48 -21.94
N THR A 20 1.16 2.36 -22.50
CA THR A 20 0.35 1.15 -22.77
C THR A 20 0.58 0.04 -21.74
N PHE A 21 1.04 0.40 -20.55
CA PHE A 21 1.35 -0.51 -19.45
C PHE A 21 0.52 -0.15 -18.22
N ALA A 22 0.32 -1.12 -17.32
CA ALA A 22 -0.33 -0.87 -16.05
C ALA A 22 0.58 0.01 -15.17
N TRP A 23 0.04 1.14 -14.70
CA TRP A 23 0.71 2.08 -13.82
C TRP A 23 -0.27 2.52 -12.73
N ASP A 24 0.19 2.53 -11.48
CA ASP A 24 -0.52 3.02 -10.29
C ASP A 24 0.51 3.84 -9.50
N ASP A 25 0.11 4.97 -8.92
CA ASP A 25 0.99 5.88 -8.16
C ASP A 25 1.39 5.29 -6.79
N ILE A 26 0.94 4.05 -6.48
CA ILE A 26 1.16 3.32 -5.22
C ILE A 26 1.19 4.28 -4.04
N GLY A 27 0.13 5.10 -3.93
CA GLY A 27 0.03 6.15 -2.92
C GLY A 27 -0.52 5.65 -1.58
N SER A 28 -0.95 4.38 -1.53
CA SER A 28 -1.61 3.81 -0.37
C SER A 28 -1.36 2.29 -0.28
N TRP A 29 -1.40 1.76 0.95
CA TRP A 29 -1.22 0.33 1.18
C TRP A 29 -2.32 -0.52 0.52
N ASP A 30 -3.53 0.01 0.35
CA ASP A 30 -4.60 -0.68 -0.38
C ASP A 30 -4.32 -0.83 -1.88
N ALA A 31 -3.42 -0.02 -2.46
CA ALA A 31 -3.01 -0.17 -3.85
C ALA A 31 -2.39 -1.54 -4.11
N LEU A 32 -1.73 -2.13 -3.10
CA LEU A 32 -1.15 -3.46 -3.22
C LEU A 32 -2.20 -4.54 -3.50
N LEU A 33 -3.44 -4.41 -3.01
CA LEU A 33 -4.53 -5.31 -3.36
C LEU A 33 -4.83 -5.26 -4.87
N ARG A 34 -4.61 -4.14 -5.56
CA ARG A 34 -4.89 -4.00 -6.99
C ARG A 34 -3.74 -4.46 -7.89
N VAL A 35 -2.50 -4.23 -7.44
CA VAL A 35 -1.30 -4.45 -8.29
C VAL A 35 -0.60 -5.79 -8.02
N ARG A 36 -0.84 -6.45 -6.89
CA ARG A 36 -0.23 -7.74 -6.55
C ARG A 36 -1.20 -8.89 -6.73
N ARG A 37 -0.63 -10.08 -6.94
CA ARG A 37 -1.37 -11.34 -6.96
C ARG A 37 -1.97 -11.58 -5.57
N ARG A 38 -3.26 -11.91 -5.55
CA ARG A 38 -3.98 -12.31 -4.33
C ARG A 38 -3.96 -13.82 -4.16
N ASP A 39 -4.01 -14.27 -2.91
CA ASP A 39 -4.27 -15.67 -2.57
C ASP A 39 -5.77 -16.03 -2.74
N ALA A 40 -6.14 -17.25 -2.35
CA ALA A 40 -7.52 -17.75 -2.46
C ALA A 40 -8.53 -16.99 -1.57
N HIS A 41 -8.06 -16.29 -0.53
CA HIS A 41 -8.87 -15.51 0.40
C HIS A 41 -8.83 -14.00 0.10
N GLY A 42 -8.20 -13.62 -1.02
CA GLY A 42 -8.09 -12.22 -1.45
C GLY A 42 -6.95 -11.45 -0.79
N ASN A 43 -6.07 -12.12 -0.03
CA ASN A 43 -4.98 -11.45 0.68
C ASN A 43 -3.78 -11.21 -0.24
N VAL A 44 -3.01 -10.19 0.10
CA VAL A 44 -1.68 -9.94 -0.47
C VAL A 44 -0.66 -10.07 0.65
N THR A 45 0.29 -10.98 0.48
CA THR A 45 1.37 -11.20 1.43
C THR A 45 2.73 -10.84 0.82
N VAL A 46 3.61 -10.26 1.63
CA VAL A 46 5.00 -9.96 1.25
C VAL A 46 5.91 -10.34 2.42
N GLY A 47 6.95 -11.13 2.13
CA GLY A 47 7.93 -11.58 3.11
C GLY A 47 7.49 -12.79 3.93
N LYS A 48 8.01 -12.90 5.16
CA LYS A 48 7.77 -14.07 6.04
C LYS A 48 6.46 -13.91 6.81
N VAL A 49 5.37 -14.38 6.22
CA VAL A 49 4.01 -14.23 6.75
C VAL A 49 3.35 -15.60 6.96
N THR A 50 2.73 -15.77 8.13
CA THR A 50 1.88 -16.92 8.46
C THR A 50 0.45 -16.44 8.66
N LEU A 51 -0.50 -16.99 7.91
CA LEU A 51 -1.92 -16.59 7.99
C LEU A 51 -2.77 -17.74 8.53
N GLY A 52 -3.75 -17.39 9.37
CA GLY A 52 -4.91 -18.24 9.62
C GLY A 52 -5.86 -18.25 8.42
N ASP A 53 -6.62 -19.34 8.26
CA ASP A 53 -7.59 -19.54 7.17
C ASP A 53 -8.75 -18.53 7.18
N ASP A 54 -8.92 -17.81 8.29
CA ASP A 54 -9.95 -16.81 8.51
C ASP A 54 -9.52 -15.38 8.14
N VAL A 55 -8.29 -15.19 7.64
CA VAL A 55 -7.81 -13.89 7.15
C VAL A 55 -8.29 -13.65 5.72
N LYS A 56 -8.94 -12.49 5.47
CA LYS A 56 -9.53 -12.18 4.16
C LYS A 56 -9.24 -10.76 3.69
N ASN A 57 -9.15 -10.60 2.36
CA ASN A 57 -9.06 -9.29 1.69
C ASN A 57 -8.03 -8.30 2.30
N SER A 58 -6.95 -8.82 2.89
CA SER A 58 -6.02 -8.04 3.70
C SER A 58 -4.63 -7.96 3.08
N VAL A 59 -3.89 -6.91 3.42
CA VAL A 59 -2.48 -6.73 3.03
C VAL A 59 -1.61 -7.02 4.24
N ILE A 60 -0.70 -7.98 4.11
CA ILE A 60 0.24 -8.35 5.16
C ILE A 60 1.66 -8.24 4.62
N TRP A 61 2.46 -7.36 5.23
CA TRP A 61 3.83 -7.07 4.81
C TRP A 61 4.80 -7.29 5.97
N ALA A 62 5.76 -8.16 5.77
CA ALA A 62 6.84 -8.45 6.71
C ALA A 62 8.19 -8.19 6.03
N GLU A 63 8.88 -7.12 6.41
CA GLU A 63 10.18 -6.78 5.80
C GLU A 63 11.32 -7.70 6.27
N SER A 64 11.35 -8.04 7.57
CA SER A 64 12.49 -8.73 8.19
C SER A 64 12.12 -9.77 9.25
N GLU A 65 11.15 -9.46 10.11
CA GLU A 65 10.66 -10.38 11.14
C GLU A 65 9.42 -11.16 10.68
N GLU A 66 9.20 -12.33 11.26
CA GLU A 66 8.00 -13.12 10.98
C GLU A 66 6.75 -12.43 11.52
N LEU A 67 5.68 -12.44 10.73
CA LEU A 67 4.39 -11.89 11.10
C LEU A 67 3.30 -12.96 10.98
N ALA A 68 2.62 -13.26 12.09
CA ALA A 68 1.50 -14.18 12.14
C ALA A 68 0.19 -13.41 12.36
N VAL A 69 -0.84 -13.72 11.59
CA VAL A 69 -2.12 -12.99 11.62
C VAL A 69 -3.30 -13.96 11.52
N VAL A 70 -4.35 -13.71 12.30
CA VAL A 70 -5.57 -14.54 12.38
C VAL A 70 -6.79 -13.63 12.57
N GLY A 71 -7.92 -13.98 11.95
CA GLY A 71 -9.23 -13.39 12.24
C GLY A 71 -9.45 -11.95 11.79
N ILE A 72 -8.69 -11.45 10.81
CA ILE A 72 -8.86 -10.09 10.26
C ILE A 72 -9.45 -10.10 8.86
N GLU A 73 -10.21 -9.07 8.53
CA GLU A 73 -10.75 -8.84 7.19
C GLU A 73 -10.63 -7.37 6.81
N ASP A 74 -10.30 -7.08 5.54
CA ASP A 74 -10.16 -5.72 5.00
C ASP A 74 -9.15 -4.84 5.75
N MET A 75 -8.02 -5.44 6.17
CA MET A 75 -7.01 -4.78 6.99
C MET A 75 -5.64 -4.72 6.30
N VAL A 76 -4.82 -3.76 6.72
CA VAL A 76 -3.41 -3.61 6.37
C VAL A 76 -2.59 -3.83 7.63
N VAL A 77 -1.67 -4.79 7.59
CA VAL A 77 -0.71 -5.09 8.65
C VAL A 77 0.70 -5.05 8.05
N VAL A 78 1.54 -4.13 8.54
CA VAL A 78 2.90 -3.94 8.04
C VAL A 78 3.87 -3.97 9.20
N ARG A 79 4.90 -4.81 9.12
CA ARG A 79 6.08 -4.82 9.99
C ARG A 79 7.29 -4.41 9.16
N ALA A 80 7.80 -3.21 9.44
CA ALA A 80 8.92 -2.62 8.70
C ALA A 80 9.69 -1.66 9.61
N ASN A 81 11.01 -1.58 9.45
CA ASN A 81 11.88 -0.64 10.19
C ASN A 81 11.67 -0.61 11.72
N GLY A 82 11.38 -1.76 12.34
CA GLY A 82 11.12 -1.85 13.79
C GLY A 82 9.74 -1.37 14.24
N HIS A 83 8.92 -0.84 13.32
CA HIS A 83 7.56 -0.40 13.57
C HIS A 83 6.54 -1.40 13.04
N THR A 84 5.36 -1.41 13.67
CA THR A 84 4.20 -2.17 13.21
C THR A 84 3.05 -1.20 12.95
N LEU A 85 2.56 -1.18 11.72
CA LEU A 85 1.36 -0.46 11.31
C LEU A 85 0.20 -1.45 11.20
N VAL A 86 -0.93 -1.09 11.79
CA VAL A 86 -2.20 -1.80 11.65
C VAL A 86 -3.30 -0.79 11.35
N MET A 87 -4.02 -0.97 10.24
CA MET A 87 -5.12 -0.08 9.88
C MET A 87 -6.14 -0.77 8.97
N PRO A 88 -7.40 -0.31 8.92
CA PRO A 88 -8.32 -0.73 7.87
C PRO A 88 -7.83 -0.31 6.49
N THR A 89 -8.15 -1.12 5.48
CA THR A 89 -8.03 -0.72 4.08
C THR A 89 -8.93 0.50 3.78
N GLY A 90 -8.57 1.29 2.77
CA GLY A 90 -9.38 2.44 2.34
C GLY A 90 -9.41 3.64 3.31
N ARG A 91 -8.55 3.68 4.35
CA ARG A 91 -8.44 4.82 5.29
C ARG A 91 -7.04 5.46 5.31
N PRO A 92 -6.53 6.00 4.19
CA PRO A 92 -5.19 6.59 4.12
C PRO A 92 -5.06 7.90 4.91
N ASP A 93 -6.17 8.61 5.16
CA ASP A 93 -6.17 9.99 5.67
C ASP A 93 -5.45 10.16 7.02
N LYS A 94 -5.50 9.14 7.88
CA LYS A 94 -4.91 9.18 9.22
C LYS A 94 -3.48 8.64 9.27
N LEU A 95 -3.03 7.94 8.22
CA LEU A 95 -1.71 7.30 8.21
C LEU A 95 -0.60 8.33 8.27
N LYS A 96 -0.67 9.37 7.43
CA LYS A 96 0.39 10.38 7.33
C LYS A 96 0.58 11.14 8.65
N ALA A 97 -0.52 11.51 9.30
CA ALA A 97 -0.49 12.20 10.58
C ALA A 97 0.08 11.31 11.70
N LEU A 98 -0.28 10.02 11.72
CA LEU A 98 0.25 9.06 12.69
C LEU A 98 1.77 8.88 12.52
N VAL A 99 2.23 8.65 11.29
CA VAL A 99 3.66 8.44 11.00
C VAL A 99 4.49 9.67 11.37
N GLN A 100 3.95 10.88 11.24
CA GLN A 100 4.63 12.12 11.67
C GLN A 100 4.74 12.28 13.19
N SER A 101 3.99 11.48 13.97
CA SER A 101 3.98 11.54 15.44
C SER A 101 4.83 10.47 16.13
N LEU A 102 5.41 9.55 15.34
CA LEU A 102 6.38 8.53 15.78
C LEU A 102 7.80 9.10 15.75
#